data_AF-A0A2V8VV60-F1
#
_entry.id   AF-A0A2V8VV60-F1
#
_cell.length_a   1.000
_cell.length_b   1.000
_cell.length_c   1.000
_cell.angle_alpha   90.00
_cell.angle_beta   90.00
_cell.angle_gamma   90.00
#
_symmetry.space_group_name_H-M   'P 1'
#
loop_
_entity.id
_entity.type
_entity.pdbx_description
1 polymer ?
#
loop_
_entity_poly.entity_id
_entity_poly.type
_entity_poly.pdbx_seq_one_letter_code
_entity_poly.pdbx_strand_id
1 'polypeptide(L)'
;MTHFLNDILRQPNELKRTIDILSGAGRPALDAATAAIRGASHVYLTGIGSSWHAALTAAPLFSNGAHPAYLIDAAELLDFSVVLPDSAIVLISRSGRSVEIINLIAKFRNTRATIIAITNSEDGPLAREAQISIVVPIELDHAISVNTYSTLAATAGILASAAVGSWNSTLATSFSRTVEKTASAIPAWQEQIADSRWLAPGSTYYFLARGSSLGSCHEARLLWEEGVKSPATAMGTGSFRHGPQEMVTQDVRFGMWI
;
A
#
# COMPACT_ATOMS: atom_id res chain seq x y z
N MET A 1 -8.78 24.20 -9.22
CA MET A 1 -8.43 22.77 -9.02
C MET A 1 -8.98 22.34 -7.67
N THR A 2 -9.49 21.12 -7.55
CA THR A 2 -10.04 20.60 -6.28
C THR A 2 -8.90 20.19 -5.34
N HIS A 3 -9.15 20.15 -4.02
CA HIS A 3 -8.18 19.61 -3.05
C HIS A 3 -7.75 18.18 -3.42
N PHE A 4 -8.70 17.35 -3.87
CA PHE A 4 -8.41 15.99 -4.30
C PHE A 4 -7.46 15.92 -5.51
N LEU A 5 -7.66 16.78 -6.52
CA LEU A 5 -6.74 16.85 -7.65
C LEU A 5 -5.36 17.36 -7.22
N ASN A 6 -5.30 18.35 -6.32
CA ASN A 6 -4.02 18.82 -5.77
C ASN A 6 -3.28 17.67 -5.06
N ASP A 7 -3.98 16.88 -4.23
CA ASP A 7 -3.40 15.70 -3.58
C ASP A 7 -2.90 14.69 -4.61
N ILE A 8 -3.65 14.38 -5.68
CA ILE A 8 -3.20 13.50 -6.76
C ILE A 8 -1.91 13.99 -7.42
N LEU A 9 -1.82 15.29 -7.70
CA LEU A 9 -0.68 15.89 -8.40
C LEU A 9 0.59 15.99 -7.52
N ARG A 10 0.47 15.85 -6.19
CA ARG A 10 1.62 15.79 -5.28
C ARG A 10 2.34 14.44 -5.29
N GLN A 11 1.67 13.36 -5.71
CA GLN A 11 2.19 11.99 -5.60
C GLN A 11 3.63 11.79 -6.10
N PRO A 12 4.05 12.33 -7.26
CA PRO A 12 5.43 12.13 -7.70
C PRO A 12 6.47 12.73 -6.75
N ASN A 13 6.17 13.89 -6.15
CA ASN A 13 7.07 14.52 -5.19
C ASN A 13 7.12 13.74 -3.87
N GLU A 14 5.97 13.28 -3.37
CA GLU A 14 5.90 12.49 -2.13
C GLU A 14 6.56 11.11 -2.28
N LEU A 15 6.40 10.45 -3.44
CA LEU A 15 7.10 9.19 -3.75
C LEU A 15 8.61 9.39 -3.86
N LYS A 16 9.08 10.45 -4.52
CA LYS A 16 10.51 10.77 -4.59
C LYS A 16 11.08 11.01 -3.19
N ARG A 17 10.40 11.83 -2.38
CA ARG A 17 10.77 12.07 -0.99
C ARG A 17 10.82 10.78 -0.16
N THR A 18 9.86 9.87 -0.37
CA THR A 18 9.85 8.55 0.29
C THR A 18 11.10 7.75 -0.04
N ILE A 19 11.48 7.68 -1.32
CA ILE A 19 12.70 6.97 -1.76
C ILE A 19 13.95 7.61 -1.15
N ASP A 20 14.03 8.94 -1.14
CA ASP A 20 15.16 9.69 -0.59
C ASP A 20 15.29 9.48 0.93
N ILE A 21 14.17 9.49 1.67
CA ILE A 21 14.14 9.20 3.11
C ILE A 21 14.66 7.79 3.37
N LEU A 22 14.13 6.79 2.69
CA LEU A 22 14.48 5.38 2.91
C LEU A 22 15.90 5.03 2.43
N SER A 23 16.46 5.83 1.52
CA SER A 23 17.86 5.73 1.09
C SER A 23 18.81 6.53 1.99
N GLY A 24 18.30 7.47 2.78
CA GLY A 24 19.06 8.36 3.66
C GLY A 24 18.67 8.19 5.13
N ALA A 25 18.00 9.19 5.71
CA ALA A 25 17.75 9.27 7.15
C ALA A 25 16.93 8.10 7.72
N GLY A 26 16.01 7.51 6.94
CA GLY A 26 15.20 6.36 7.32
C GLY A 26 15.90 5.00 7.13
N ARG A 27 17.12 4.99 6.55
CA ARG A 27 17.83 3.75 6.24
C ARG A 27 18.11 2.87 7.47
N PRO A 28 18.50 3.39 8.65
CA PRO A 28 18.71 2.55 9.83
C PRO A 28 17.44 1.80 10.28
N ALA A 29 16.28 2.46 10.23
CA ALA A 29 14.99 1.83 10.58
C ALA A 29 14.60 0.75 9.54
N LEU A 30 14.84 1.02 8.26
CA LEU A 30 14.64 0.05 7.18
C LEU A 30 15.54 -1.18 7.35
N ASP A 31 16.82 -0.98 7.67
CA ASP A 31 17.78 -2.08 7.88
C ASP A 31 17.43 -2.89 9.14
N ALA A 32 17.01 -2.24 10.23
CA ALA A 32 16.54 -2.91 11.44
C ALA A 32 15.29 -3.77 11.17
N ALA A 33 14.30 -3.21 10.47
CA ALA A 33 13.09 -3.93 10.07
C ALA A 33 13.41 -5.11 9.15
N THR A 34 14.33 -4.92 8.19
CA THR A 34 14.84 -5.96 7.31
C THR A 34 15.47 -7.11 8.10
N ALA A 35 16.31 -6.79 9.08
CA ALA A 35 16.94 -7.79 9.94
C ALA A 35 15.90 -8.56 10.79
N ALA A 36 14.94 -7.84 11.39
CA ALA A 36 13.86 -8.46 12.17
C ALA A 36 13.01 -9.41 11.32
N ILE A 37 12.67 -9.02 10.09
CA ILE A 37 11.93 -9.87 9.15
C ILE A 37 12.73 -11.12 8.79
N ARG A 38 14.03 -10.99 8.48
CA ARG A 38 14.90 -12.13 8.12
C ARG A 38 15.17 -13.08 9.29
N GLY A 39 15.10 -12.58 10.52
CA GLY A 39 15.25 -13.38 11.74
C GLY A 39 13.95 -14.04 12.21
N ALA A 40 12.80 -13.65 11.68
CA ALA A 40 11.50 -14.17 12.08
C ALA A 40 11.17 -15.49 11.37
N SER A 41 10.45 -16.37 12.08
CA SER A 41 9.94 -17.62 11.49
C SER A 41 8.69 -17.39 10.64
N HIS A 42 7.95 -16.30 10.93
CA HIS A 42 6.72 -15.93 10.24
C HIS A 42 6.65 -14.41 10.06
N VAL A 43 6.15 -13.96 8.91
CA VAL A 43 5.99 -12.53 8.62
C VAL A 43 4.51 -12.26 8.39
N TYR A 44 3.93 -11.34 9.15
CA TYR A 44 2.54 -10.92 8.99
C TYR A 44 2.53 -9.51 8.41
N LEU A 45 1.75 -9.29 7.36
CA LEU A 45 1.47 -7.97 6.82
C LEU A 45 0.01 -7.64 7.09
N THR A 46 -0.23 -6.48 7.67
CA THR A 46 -1.57 -6.11 8.12
C THR A 46 -1.73 -4.59 8.15
N GLY A 47 -2.99 -4.16 7.99
CA GLY A 47 -3.42 -2.78 7.90
C GLY A 47 -4.94 -2.78 7.72
N ILE A 48 -5.53 -1.59 7.59
CA ILE A 48 -6.97 -1.43 7.30
C ILE A 48 -7.18 -0.41 6.18
N GLY A 49 -8.17 -0.64 5.32
CA GLY A 49 -8.48 0.24 4.18
C GLY A 49 -7.29 0.42 3.23
N SER A 50 -6.95 1.65 2.86
CA SER A 50 -5.78 1.90 1.98
C SER A 50 -4.46 1.35 2.53
N SER A 51 -4.29 1.30 3.86
CA SER A 51 -3.09 0.67 4.46
C SER A 51 -3.07 -0.85 4.30
N TRP A 52 -4.24 -1.49 4.27
CA TRP A 52 -4.36 -2.89 3.88
C TRP A 52 -3.98 -3.10 2.41
N HIS A 53 -4.43 -2.22 1.51
CA HIS A 53 -4.04 -2.30 0.09
C HIS A 53 -2.52 -2.13 -0.11
N ALA A 54 -1.85 -1.32 0.70
CA ALA A 54 -0.38 -1.24 0.71
C ALA A 54 0.26 -2.60 1.09
N ALA A 55 -0.31 -3.32 2.06
CA ALA A 55 0.13 -4.68 2.40
C ALA A 55 -0.08 -5.65 1.23
N LEU A 56 -1.22 -5.58 0.53
CA LEU A 56 -1.51 -6.38 -0.67
C LEU A 56 -0.47 -6.15 -1.78
N THR A 57 0.00 -4.91 -1.95
CA THR A 57 1.05 -4.57 -2.94
C THR A 57 2.39 -5.22 -2.60
N ALA A 58 2.76 -5.24 -1.31
CA ALA A 58 4.06 -5.74 -0.85
C ALA A 58 4.11 -7.28 -0.75
N ALA A 59 3.00 -7.93 -0.39
CA ALA A 59 2.98 -9.37 -0.10
C ALA A 59 3.57 -10.27 -1.20
N PRO A 60 3.29 -10.06 -2.51
CA PRO A 60 3.84 -10.92 -3.57
C PRO A 60 5.37 -10.86 -3.69
N LEU A 61 6.01 -9.77 -3.22
CA LEU A 61 7.47 -9.62 -3.30
C LEU A 61 8.20 -10.56 -2.32
N PHE A 62 7.56 -10.89 -1.21
CA PHE A 62 8.09 -11.82 -0.20
C PHE A 62 8.27 -13.24 -0.74
N SER A 63 7.41 -13.66 -1.67
CA SER A 63 7.50 -14.97 -2.34
C SER A 63 8.78 -15.13 -3.14
N ASN A 64 9.40 -14.05 -3.62
CA ASN A 64 10.64 -14.11 -4.39
C ASN A 64 11.86 -14.54 -3.56
N GLY A 65 11.80 -14.39 -2.24
CA GLY A 65 12.89 -14.71 -1.32
C GLY A 65 12.67 -15.99 -0.50
N ALA A 66 11.64 -16.79 -0.79
CA ALA A 66 11.22 -17.94 0.03
C ALA A 66 10.86 -17.59 1.50
N HIS A 67 10.44 -16.34 1.75
CA HIS A 67 9.94 -15.89 3.06
C HIS A 67 8.44 -15.58 2.93
N PRO A 68 7.53 -16.58 2.90
CA PRO A 68 6.12 -16.31 2.69
C PRO A 68 5.55 -15.41 3.79
N ALA A 69 4.82 -14.38 3.38
CA ALA A 69 4.14 -13.48 4.30
C ALA A 69 2.66 -13.88 4.43
N TYR A 70 2.17 -13.92 5.67
CA TYR A 70 0.75 -14.03 6.00
C TYR A 70 0.11 -12.65 5.81
N LEU A 71 -0.95 -12.61 5.03
CA LEU A 71 -1.67 -11.38 4.70
C LEU A 71 -3.02 -11.45 5.40
N ILE A 72 -3.22 -10.65 6.44
CA ILE A 72 -4.44 -10.65 7.26
C ILE A 72 -4.87 -9.21 7.54
N ASP A 73 -6.11 -8.86 7.21
CA ASP A 73 -6.69 -7.54 7.50
C ASP A 73 -6.64 -7.27 9.02
N ALA A 74 -6.45 -6.01 9.43
CA ALA A 74 -6.25 -5.67 10.82
C ALA A 74 -7.42 -6.09 11.74
N ALA A 75 -8.67 -5.97 11.27
CA ALA A 75 -9.84 -6.40 12.03
C ALA A 75 -9.88 -7.93 12.17
N GLU A 76 -9.62 -8.64 11.07
CA GLU A 76 -9.56 -10.12 11.06
C GLU A 76 -8.40 -10.66 11.93
N LEU A 77 -7.27 -9.95 11.95
CA LEU A 77 -6.14 -10.30 12.80
C LEU A 77 -6.44 -10.06 14.28
N LEU A 78 -7.24 -9.03 14.58
CA LEU A 78 -7.63 -8.69 15.93
C LEU A 78 -8.59 -9.74 16.50
N ASP A 79 -9.60 -10.13 15.73
CA ASP A 79 -10.74 -10.89 16.26
C ASP A 79 -10.66 -12.40 15.97
N PHE A 80 -10.12 -12.80 14.81
CA PHE A 80 -10.27 -14.17 14.31
C PHE A 80 -8.97 -14.91 14.04
N SER A 81 -7.82 -14.26 14.23
CA SER A 81 -6.51 -14.87 13.95
C SER A 81 -5.58 -14.89 15.14
N VAL A 82 -4.67 -15.87 15.10
CA VAL A 82 -3.57 -16.04 16.06
C VAL A 82 -2.26 -15.75 15.33
N VAL A 83 -1.39 -14.97 15.96
CA VAL A 83 -0.01 -14.80 15.49
C VAL A 83 0.86 -15.85 16.14
N LEU A 84 1.61 -16.58 15.30
CA LEU A 84 2.55 -17.59 15.77
C LEU A 84 3.71 -16.95 16.54
N PRO A 85 4.37 -17.67 17.46
CA PRO A 85 5.57 -17.16 18.12
C PRO A 85 6.70 -16.84 17.13
N ASP A 86 7.65 -16.00 17.56
CA ASP A 86 8.85 -15.63 16.77
C ASP A 86 8.51 -15.03 15.39
N SER A 87 7.42 -14.25 15.37
CA SER A 87 6.91 -13.56 14.18
C SER A 87 7.39 -12.11 14.08
N ALA A 88 7.53 -11.60 12.87
CA ALA A 88 7.54 -10.17 12.60
C ALA A 88 6.14 -9.74 12.11
N ILE A 89 5.55 -8.72 12.74
CA ILE A 89 4.25 -8.15 12.35
C ILE A 89 4.50 -6.76 11.78
N VAL A 90 4.31 -6.60 10.47
CA VAL A 90 4.36 -5.31 9.79
C VAL A 90 2.96 -4.68 9.86
N LEU A 91 2.78 -3.74 10.79
CA LEU A 91 1.58 -2.93 10.94
C LEU A 91 1.71 -1.68 10.07
N ILE A 92 0.84 -1.56 9.08
CA ILE A 92 0.79 -0.41 8.17
C ILE A 92 -0.39 0.47 8.56
N SER A 93 -0.13 1.74 8.84
CA SER A 93 -1.19 2.70 9.16
C SER A 93 -0.74 4.12 8.88
N ARG A 94 -1.59 4.92 8.21
CA ARG A 94 -1.32 6.36 7.97
C ARG A 94 -1.00 7.12 9.24
N SER A 95 -1.94 7.13 10.18
CA SER A 95 -1.88 7.93 11.40
C SER A 95 -1.42 7.14 12.62
N GLY A 96 -1.40 5.80 12.52
CA GLY A 96 -1.09 4.92 13.66
C GLY A 96 -2.12 4.96 14.78
N ARG A 97 -3.35 5.43 14.50
CA ARG A 97 -4.39 5.74 15.50
C ARG A 97 -5.73 5.02 15.29
N SER A 98 -5.88 4.19 14.25
CA SER A 98 -7.13 3.44 14.08
C SER A 98 -7.32 2.47 15.25
N VAL A 99 -8.57 2.21 15.63
CA VAL A 99 -8.89 1.39 16.79
C VAL A 99 -8.28 -0.01 16.66
N GLU A 100 -8.31 -0.57 15.46
CA GLU A 100 -7.72 -1.88 15.15
C GLU A 100 -6.21 -1.86 15.40
N ILE A 101 -5.51 -0.83 14.93
CA ILE A 101 -4.06 -0.70 15.09
C ILE A 101 -3.68 -0.54 16.57
N ILE A 102 -4.39 0.29 17.33
CA ILE A 102 -4.14 0.46 18.77
C ILE A 102 -4.36 -0.86 19.52
N ASN A 103 -5.44 -1.57 19.19
CA ASN A 103 -5.76 -2.83 19.84
C ASN A 103 -4.79 -3.95 19.44
N LEU A 104 -4.30 -3.98 18.20
CA LEU A 104 -3.26 -4.91 17.75
C LEU A 104 -1.94 -4.68 18.48
N ILE A 105 -1.53 -3.42 18.67
CA ILE A 105 -0.34 -3.11 19.46
C ILE A 105 -0.52 -3.63 20.89
N ALA A 106 -1.65 -3.34 21.52
CA ALA A 106 -1.94 -3.82 22.88
C ALA A 106 -1.96 -5.37 22.95
N LYS A 107 -2.59 -6.03 21.97
CA LYS A 107 -2.69 -7.50 21.85
C LYS A 107 -1.32 -8.16 21.76
N PHE A 108 -0.38 -7.55 21.03
CA PHE A 108 0.93 -8.18 20.74
C PHE A 108 2.10 -7.63 21.55
N ARG A 109 1.92 -6.56 22.34
CA ARG A 109 2.99 -5.91 23.13
C ARG A 109 3.79 -6.87 24.01
N ASN A 110 3.11 -7.84 24.64
CA ASN A 110 3.72 -8.79 25.58
C ASN A 110 3.99 -10.17 24.96
N THR A 111 3.99 -10.26 23.62
CA THR A 111 4.29 -11.50 22.91
C THR A 111 5.75 -11.50 22.42
N ARG A 112 6.21 -12.65 21.90
CA ARG A 112 7.53 -12.74 21.23
C ARG A 112 7.52 -12.17 19.82
N ALA A 113 6.39 -11.63 19.35
CA ALA A 113 6.32 -11.02 18.03
C ALA A 113 6.97 -9.64 18.05
N THR A 114 7.75 -9.34 17.02
CA THR A 114 8.32 -8.00 16.80
C THR A 114 7.36 -7.17 15.97
N ILE A 115 6.88 -6.06 16.51
CA ILE A 115 6.03 -5.12 15.78
C ILE A 115 6.92 -4.14 15.01
N ILE A 116 6.71 -4.11 13.69
CA ILE A 116 7.34 -3.19 12.75
C ILE A 116 6.25 -2.25 12.24
N ALA A 117 6.37 -0.95 12.53
CA ALA A 117 5.47 0.07 12.05
C ALA A 117 5.91 0.61 10.68
N ILE A 118 4.96 0.76 9.76
CA ILE A 118 5.06 1.64 8.59
C ILE A 118 3.98 2.71 8.72
N THR A 119 4.38 3.97 8.85
CA THR A 119 3.44 5.07 9.14
C THR A 119 3.89 6.41 8.56
N ASN A 120 2.93 7.30 8.32
CA ASN A 120 3.18 8.68 7.90
C ASN A 120 3.17 9.67 9.08
N SER A 121 2.83 9.23 10.29
CA SER A 121 2.77 10.05 11.51
C SER A 121 3.83 9.59 12.50
N GLU A 122 4.74 10.51 12.85
CA GLU A 122 5.81 10.30 13.84
C GLU A 122 5.31 10.32 15.29
N ASP A 123 4.23 11.07 15.55
CA ASP A 123 3.63 11.27 16.86
C ASP A 123 2.52 10.24 17.19
N GLY A 124 2.17 9.40 16.21
CA GLY A 124 1.16 8.36 16.33
C GLY A 124 1.54 7.30 17.37
N PRO A 125 0.56 6.70 18.08
CA PRO A 125 0.82 5.59 19.01
C PRO A 125 1.58 4.43 18.35
N LEU A 126 1.24 4.07 17.10
CA LEU A 126 1.98 3.04 16.36
C LEU A 126 3.48 3.35 16.25
N ALA A 127 3.86 4.59 15.90
CA ALA A 127 5.26 4.97 15.77
C ALA A 127 6.01 4.91 17.11
N ARG A 128 5.33 5.22 18.22
CA ARG A 128 5.91 5.28 19.57
C ARG A 128 6.00 3.91 20.25
N GLU A 129 5.08 3.01 19.93
CA GLU A 129 4.92 1.75 20.66
C GLU A 129 5.45 0.53 19.91
N ALA A 130 5.64 0.61 18.58
CA ALA A 130 6.30 -0.44 17.82
C ALA A 130 7.79 -0.56 18.20
N GLN A 131 8.33 -1.77 18.16
CA GLN A 131 9.76 -1.99 18.43
C GLN A 131 10.64 -1.41 17.32
N ILE A 132 10.14 -1.35 16.08
CA ILE A 132 10.82 -0.74 14.94
C ILE A 132 9.83 0.12 14.18
N SER A 133 10.18 1.39 13.93
CA SER A 133 9.28 2.32 13.25
C SER A 133 9.93 2.90 12.00
N ILE A 134 9.36 2.57 10.84
CA ILE A 134 9.67 3.21 9.56
C ILE A 134 8.65 4.34 9.36
N VAL A 135 9.09 5.56 9.59
CA VAL A 135 8.26 6.76 9.48
C VAL A 135 8.60 7.51 8.20
N VAL A 136 7.59 7.75 7.36
CA VAL A 136 7.70 8.53 6.12
C VAL A 136 6.72 9.70 6.21
N PRO A 137 7.13 10.82 6.85
CA PRO A 137 6.23 11.93 7.09
C PRO A 137 5.84 12.62 5.78
N ILE A 138 4.53 12.79 5.58
CA ILE A 138 3.95 13.53 4.47
C ILE A 138 2.90 14.52 4.98
N GLU A 139 2.60 15.55 4.20
CA GLU A 139 1.38 16.32 4.42
C GLU A 139 0.17 15.42 4.11
N LEU A 140 -0.65 15.19 5.13
CA LEU A 140 -1.81 14.31 5.03
C LEU A 140 -2.79 14.82 3.98
N ASP A 141 -3.35 13.89 3.22
CA ASP A 141 -4.39 14.18 2.24
C ASP A 141 -5.62 14.81 2.91
N HIS A 142 -6.33 15.67 2.19
CA HIS A 142 -7.43 16.45 2.75
C HIS A 142 -8.65 15.59 3.14
N ALA A 143 -8.89 14.51 2.39
CA ALA A 143 -10.04 13.63 2.62
C ALA A 143 -9.75 12.19 2.22
N ILE A 144 -9.32 11.99 0.98
CA ILE A 144 -9.15 10.68 0.34
C ILE A 144 -7.66 10.32 0.36
N SER A 145 -7.32 9.09 0.75
CA SER A 145 -5.93 8.68 1.05
C SER A 145 -5.07 8.46 -0.20
N VAL A 146 -4.67 9.52 -0.90
CA VAL A 146 -3.90 9.44 -2.15
C VAL A 146 -2.39 9.32 -1.91
N ASN A 147 -1.77 10.37 -1.36
CA ASN A 147 -0.33 10.37 -1.07
C ASN A 147 -0.01 9.41 0.08
N THR A 148 -0.93 9.32 1.04
CA THR A 148 -0.88 8.30 2.09
C THR A 148 -0.71 6.90 1.50
N TYR A 149 -1.64 6.49 0.62
CA TYR A 149 -1.59 5.14 0.05
C TYR A 149 -0.27 4.91 -0.70
N SER A 150 0.05 5.81 -1.64
CA SER A 150 1.19 5.64 -2.54
C SER A 150 2.51 5.57 -1.77
N THR A 151 2.69 6.39 -0.73
CA THR A 151 3.91 6.37 0.10
C THR A 151 3.97 5.15 1.04
N LEU A 152 2.86 4.72 1.63
CA LEU A 152 2.82 3.48 2.43
C LEU A 152 3.08 2.25 1.56
N ALA A 153 2.48 2.17 0.37
CA ALA A 153 2.68 1.09 -0.58
C ALA A 153 4.14 1.05 -1.09
N ALA A 154 4.73 2.20 -1.40
CA ALA A 154 6.14 2.29 -1.78
C ALA A 154 7.05 1.84 -0.63
N THR A 155 6.79 2.29 0.60
CA THR A 155 7.58 1.92 1.78
C THR A 155 7.49 0.43 2.07
N ALA A 156 6.28 -0.15 2.01
CA ALA A 156 6.07 -1.58 2.20
C ALA A 156 6.75 -2.41 1.09
N GLY A 157 6.68 -1.96 -0.17
CA GLY A 157 7.38 -2.59 -1.28
C GLY A 157 8.91 -2.52 -1.17
N ILE A 158 9.44 -1.40 -0.69
CA ILE A 158 10.88 -1.22 -0.41
C ILE A 158 11.31 -2.13 0.73
N LEU A 159 10.55 -2.20 1.83
CA LEU A 159 10.83 -3.12 2.94
C LEU A 159 10.82 -4.57 2.49
N ALA A 160 9.81 -4.99 1.71
CA ALA A 160 9.74 -6.34 1.17
C ALA A 160 10.94 -6.65 0.26
N SER A 161 11.31 -5.70 -0.61
CA SER A 161 12.49 -5.83 -1.49
C SER A 161 13.79 -5.92 -0.70
N ALA A 162 13.93 -5.16 0.39
CA ALA A 162 15.08 -5.21 1.28
C ALA A 162 15.14 -6.55 2.03
N ALA A 163 14.00 -7.02 2.56
CA ALA A 163 13.86 -8.31 3.22
C ALA A 163 14.34 -9.47 2.32
N VAL A 164 13.96 -9.49 1.04
CA VAL A 164 14.39 -10.53 0.10
C VAL A 164 15.74 -10.27 -0.57
N GLY A 165 16.40 -9.14 -0.25
CA GLY A 165 17.76 -8.83 -0.72
C GLY A 165 17.85 -8.22 -2.11
N SER A 166 16.75 -7.77 -2.69
CA SER A 166 16.73 -7.11 -4.01
C SER A 166 16.85 -5.58 -3.95
N TRP A 167 16.62 -4.95 -2.78
CA TRP A 167 16.75 -3.50 -2.62
C TRP A 167 18.21 -3.05 -2.60
N ASN A 168 18.60 -2.25 -3.60
CA ASN A 168 19.94 -1.68 -3.76
C ASN A 168 19.87 -0.31 -4.48
N SER A 169 21.02 0.35 -4.63
CA SER A 169 21.10 1.68 -5.25
C SER A 169 20.61 1.70 -6.71
N THR A 170 20.81 0.62 -7.47
CA THR A 170 20.32 0.50 -8.84
C THR A 170 18.79 0.45 -8.87
N LEU A 171 18.16 -0.36 -8.01
CA LEU A 171 16.71 -0.44 -7.92
C LEU A 171 16.11 0.89 -7.42
N ALA A 172 16.72 1.52 -6.42
CA ALA A 172 16.31 2.84 -5.92
C ALA A 172 16.36 3.90 -7.03
N THR A 173 17.46 3.96 -7.80
CA THR A 173 17.62 4.89 -8.93
C THR A 173 16.59 4.63 -10.03
N SER A 174 16.35 3.35 -10.35
CA SER A 174 15.34 2.95 -11.33
C SER A 174 13.93 3.37 -10.89
N PHE A 175 13.62 3.21 -9.60
CA PHE A 175 12.34 3.61 -9.04
C PHE A 175 12.16 5.13 -9.11
N SER A 176 13.14 5.92 -8.65
CA SER A 176 13.09 7.39 -8.75
C SER A 176 12.91 7.86 -10.19
N ARG A 177 13.62 7.25 -11.15
CA ARG A 177 13.45 7.58 -12.58
C ARG A 177 12.04 7.28 -13.09
N THR A 178 11.43 6.21 -12.61
CA THR A 178 10.05 5.83 -12.99
C THR A 178 9.05 6.84 -12.44
N VAL A 179 9.25 7.31 -11.20
CA VAL A 179 8.45 8.39 -10.60
C VAL A 179 8.59 9.69 -11.39
N GLU A 180 9.81 10.06 -11.80
CA GLU A 180 10.05 11.25 -12.62
C GLU A 180 9.38 11.16 -14.00
N LYS A 181 9.47 10.00 -14.67
CA LYS A 181 8.76 9.77 -15.94
C LYS A 181 7.24 9.85 -15.78
N THR A 182 6.72 9.34 -14.66
CA THR A 182 5.30 9.44 -14.32
C THR A 182 4.90 10.91 -14.17
N ALA A 183 5.68 11.71 -13.45
CA ALA A 183 5.44 13.15 -13.29
C ALA A 183 5.37 13.87 -14.64
N SER A 184 6.30 13.57 -15.56
CA SER A 184 6.32 14.18 -16.90
C SER A 184 5.14 13.76 -17.79
N ALA A 185 4.52 12.60 -17.54
CA ALA A 185 3.41 12.09 -18.32
C ALA A 185 2.03 12.62 -17.85
N ILE A 186 1.92 13.07 -16.60
CA ILE A 186 0.66 13.52 -16.00
C ILE A 186 -0.09 14.56 -16.85
N PRO A 187 0.54 15.64 -17.38
CA PRO A 187 -0.19 16.62 -18.19
C PRO A 187 -0.88 16.01 -19.42
N ALA A 188 -0.19 15.11 -20.13
CA ALA A 188 -0.75 14.41 -21.27
C ALA A 188 -1.88 13.46 -20.86
N TRP A 189 -1.77 12.80 -19.70
CA TRP A 189 -2.86 11.97 -19.17
C TRP A 189 -4.08 12.81 -18.80
N GLN A 190 -3.89 14.01 -18.23
CA GLN A 190 -4.99 14.93 -17.93
C GLN A 190 -5.76 15.32 -19.20
N GLU A 191 -5.05 15.64 -20.28
CA GLU A 191 -5.67 15.93 -21.58
C GLU A 191 -6.43 14.72 -22.11
N GLN A 192 -5.83 13.52 -22.03
CA GLN A 192 -6.45 12.29 -22.51
C GLN A 192 -7.75 11.94 -21.75
N ILE A 193 -7.83 12.21 -20.45
CA ILE A 193 -9.01 11.86 -19.64
C ILE A 193 -10.10 12.94 -19.67
N ALA A 194 -9.77 14.20 -19.97
CA ALA A 194 -10.70 15.33 -19.83
C ALA A 194 -12.03 15.11 -20.59
N ASP A 195 -11.95 14.55 -21.81
CA ASP A 195 -13.11 14.29 -22.67
C ASP A 195 -13.41 12.79 -22.84
N SER A 196 -12.89 11.95 -21.95
CA SER A 196 -13.03 10.51 -22.08
C SER A 196 -14.43 10.03 -21.71
N ARG A 197 -15.08 9.30 -22.63
CA ARG A 197 -16.33 8.55 -22.35
C ARG A 197 -16.13 7.39 -21.38
N TRP A 198 -14.89 7.07 -21.03
CA TRP A 198 -14.60 6.02 -20.06
C TRP A 198 -15.13 6.40 -18.67
N LEU A 199 -15.16 7.69 -18.33
CA LEU A 199 -15.67 8.23 -17.04
C LEU A 199 -17.17 8.52 -17.05
N ALA A 200 -17.93 7.92 -17.98
CA ALA A 200 -19.36 8.18 -18.12
C ALA A 200 -20.13 7.83 -16.83
N PRO A 201 -20.97 8.75 -16.29
CA PRO A 201 -21.80 8.48 -15.13
C PRO A 201 -22.68 7.25 -15.31
N GLY A 202 -22.90 6.49 -14.23
CA GLY A 202 -23.76 5.30 -14.23
C GLY A 202 -23.15 4.05 -14.87
N SER A 203 -21.93 4.12 -15.41
CA SER A 203 -21.22 2.93 -15.91
C SER A 203 -20.80 2.01 -14.76
N THR A 204 -20.65 0.72 -15.05
CA THR A 204 -20.08 -0.25 -14.10
C THR A 204 -18.57 -0.35 -14.30
N TYR A 205 -17.78 -0.27 -13.23
CA TYR A 205 -16.32 -0.25 -13.30
C TYR A 205 -15.71 -1.51 -12.65
N TYR A 206 -14.87 -2.19 -13.43
CA TYR A 206 -14.03 -3.30 -12.98
C TYR A 206 -12.56 -2.88 -13.02
N PHE A 207 -11.92 -2.92 -11.86
CA PHE A 207 -10.48 -2.81 -11.72
C PHE A 207 -9.89 -4.21 -11.62
N LEU A 208 -8.95 -4.55 -12.50
CA LEU A 208 -8.36 -5.89 -12.58
C LEU A 208 -6.84 -5.82 -12.52
N ALA A 209 -6.22 -6.70 -11.74
CA ALA A 209 -4.76 -6.75 -11.68
C ALA A 209 -4.20 -8.15 -11.35
N ARG A 210 -2.88 -8.25 -11.29
CA ARG A 210 -2.13 -9.41 -10.79
C ARG A 210 -0.93 -8.99 -9.96
N GLY A 211 -0.44 -9.92 -9.14
CA GLY A 211 0.78 -9.73 -8.36
C GLY A 211 0.71 -8.47 -7.48
N SER A 212 1.81 -7.74 -7.41
CA SER A 212 1.90 -6.50 -6.62
C SER A 212 0.95 -5.40 -7.07
N SER A 213 0.42 -5.46 -8.29
CA SER A 213 -0.58 -4.49 -8.76
C SER A 213 -1.97 -4.70 -8.14
N LEU A 214 -2.22 -5.81 -7.44
CA LEU A 214 -3.50 -6.07 -6.78
C LEU A 214 -3.83 -5.02 -5.71
N GLY A 215 -2.84 -4.58 -4.92
CA GLY A 215 -3.09 -3.51 -3.95
C GLY A 215 -3.53 -2.21 -4.61
N SER A 216 -2.85 -1.78 -5.68
CA SER A 216 -3.24 -0.59 -6.45
C SER A 216 -4.59 -0.74 -7.15
N CYS A 217 -4.96 -1.95 -7.55
CA CYS A 217 -6.27 -2.25 -8.11
C CYS A 217 -7.39 -2.08 -7.07
N HIS A 218 -7.22 -2.65 -5.87
CA HIS A 218 -8.18 -2.47 -4.78
C HIS A 218 -8.23 -1.03 -4.27
N GLU A 219 -7.09 -0.33 -4.29
CA GLU A 219 -7.05 1.09 -3.98
C GLU A 219 -7.76 1.94 -5.04
N ALA A 220 -7.56 1.67 -6.33
CA ALA A 220 -8.25 2.40 -7.39
C ALA A 220 -9.78 2.31 -7.24
N ARG A 221 -10.30 1.13 -6.86
CA ARG A 221 -11.71 0.95 -6.49
C ARG A 221 -12.09 1.78 -5.27
N LEU A 222 -11.30 1.77 -4.20
CA LEU A 222 -11.61 2.54 -2.98
C LEU A 222 -11.60 4.05 -3.26
N LEU A 223 -10.59 4.56 -3.97
CA LEU A 223 -10.51 5.95 -4.41
C LEU A 223 -11.70 6.33 -5.31
N TRP A 224 -12.16 5.41 -6.16
CA TRP A 224 -13.34 5.60 -7.00
C TRP A 224 -14.60 5.75 -6.14
N GLU A 225 -14.82 4.85 -5.19
CA GLU A 225 -15.97 4.90 -4.28
C GLU A 225 -15.93 6.14 -3.37
N GLU A 226 -14.76 6.54 -2.90
CA GLU A 226 -14.59 7.71 -2.05
C GLU A 226 -14.65 9.04 -2.84
N GLY A 227 -14.13 9.08 -4.05
CA GLY A 227 -14.05 10.30 -4.87
C GLY A 227 -15.27 10.51 -5.74
N VAL A 228 -15.64 9.49 -6.51
CA VAL A 228 -16.74 9.53 -7.49
C VAL A 228 -18.09 9.23 -6.82
N LYS A 229 -18.08 8.61 -5.64
CA LYS A 229 -19.31 8.21 -4.92
C LYS A 229 -20.17 7.23 -5.72
N SER A 230 -19.53 6.37 -6.51
CA SER A 230 -20.16 5.33 -7.30
C SER A 230 -19.56 3.97 -6.95
N PRO A 231 -20.36 2.88 -6.90
CA PRO A 231 -19.84 1.54 -6.72
C PRO A 231 -18.86 1.15 -7.84
N ALA A 232 -17.84 0.38 -7.48
CA ALA A 232 -16.94 -0.29 -8.40
C ALA A 232 -16.53 -1.65 -7.81
N THR A 233 -15.87 -2.49 -8.61
CA THR A 233 -15.30 -3.75 -8.11
C THR A 233 -13.84 -3.88 -8.48
N ALA A 234 -13.07 -4.60 -7.65
CA ALA A 234 -11.66 -4.89 -7.84
C ALA A 234 -11.38 -6.35 -7.58
N MET A 235 -10.60 -6.99 -8.45
CA MET A 235 -10.22 -8.40 -8.29
C MET A 235 -9.01 -8.79 -9.14
N GLY A 236 -8.54 -10.03 -8.98
CA GLY A 236 -7.54 -10.62 -9.86
C GLY A 236 -8.10 -10.88 -11.27
N THR A 237 -7.28 -10.65 -12.31
CA THR A 237 -7.67 -10.96 -13.70
C THR A 237 -7.98 -12.44 -13.91
N GLY A 238 -7.38 -13.33 -13.11
CA GLY A 238 -7.72 -14.76 -13.09
C GLY A 238 -9.13 -14.98 -12.55
N SER A 239 -9.40 -14.47 -11.35
CA SER A 239 -10.71 -14.60 -10.68
C SER A 239 -11.86 -14.05 -11.53
N PHE A 240 -11.62 -12.98 -12.29
CA PHE A 240 -12.62 -12.42 -13.20
C PHE A 240 -13.18 -13.46 -14.20
N ARG A 241 -12.34 -14.37 -14.71
CA ARG A 241 -12.76 -15.42 -15.65
C ARG A 241 -13.56 -16.56 -15.01
N HIS A 242 -13.69 -16.57 -13.69
CA HIS A 242 -14.34 -17.64 -12.93
C HIS A 242 -15.65 -17.16 -12.29
N GLY A 243 -16.47 -16.43 -13.05
CA GLY A 243 -17.80 -15.97 -12.64
C GLY A 243 -18.07 -14.50 -12.98
N PRO A 244 -17.26 -13.55 -12.54
CA PRO A 244 -17.52 -12.12 -12.78
C PRO A 244 -17.61 -11.71 -14.25
N GLN A 245 -16.95 -12.42 -15.16
CA GLN A 245 -17.05 -12.20 -16.62
C GLN A 245 -18.48 -12.33 -17.17
N GLU A 246 -19.39 -13.02 -16.48
CA GLU A 246 -20.78 -13.18 -16.93
C GLU A 246 -21.56 -11.86 -16.84
N MET A 247 -21.04 -10.87 -16.11
CA MET A 247 -21.64 -9.54 -15.96
C MET A 247 -21.25 -8.55 -17.07
N VAL A 248 -20.46 -8.99 -18.06
CA VAL A 248 -19.96 -8.08 -19.11
C VAL A 248 -21.07 -7.66 -20.06
N THR A 249 -21.29 -6.35 -20.13
CA THR A 249 -22.14 -5.69 -21.11
C THR A 249 -21.33 -4.62 -21.86
N GLN A 250 -21.89 -4.03 -22.92
CA GLN A 250 -21.19 -3.00 -23.71
C GLN A 250 -20.79 -1.76 -22.91
N ASP A 251 -21.48 -1.48 -21.80
CA ASP A 251 -21.28 -0.28 -20.99
C ASP A 251 -20.34 -0.48 -19.80
N VAL A 252 -19.80 -1.68 -19.61
CA VAL A 252 -18.80 -1.94 -18.57
C VAL A 252 -17.47 -1.25 -18.94
N ARG A 253 -16.78 -0.76 -17.91
CA ARG A 253 -15.47 -0.11 -18.01
C ARG A 253 -14.44 -0.93 -17.26
N PHE A 254 -13.28 -1.14 -17.89
CA PHE A 254 -12.17 -1.89 -17.32
C PHE A 254 -10.96 -0.99 -17.12
N GLY A 255 -10.41 -1.00 -15.91
CA GLY A 255 -9.06 -0.53 -15.60
C GLY A 255 -8.19 -1.75 -15.30
N MET A 256 -7.06 -1.91 -16.00
CA MET A 256 -6.24 -3.12 -15.91
C MET A 256 -4.77 -2.80 -15.66
N TRP A 257 -4.16 -3.50 -14.70
CA TRP A 257 -2.71 -3.50 -14.45
C TRP A 257 -2.18 -4.93 -14.64
N ILE A 258 -1.57 -5.17 -15.79
CA ILE A 258 -1.06 -6.48 -16.23
C ILE A 258 0.46 -6.56 -16.20
#